data_AF-A0A3B9CSZ3-F1
#
_entry.id   AF-A0A3B9CSZ3-F1
#
_cell.length_a   1.000
_cell.length_b   1.000
_cell.length_c   1.000
_cell.angle_alpha   90.00
_cell.angle_beta   90.00
_cell.angle_gamma   90.00
#
_symmetry.space_group_name_H-M   'P 1'
#
loop_
_entity.id
_entity.type
_entity.pdbx_description
1 polymer ?
#
loop_
_entity_poly.entity_id
_entity_poly.type
_entity_poly.pdbx_seq_one_letter_code
_entity_poly.pdbx_strand_id
1 'polypeptide(L)'
;HRFIEKASELADIFRDEFNDVLSVVAQEIDIYIDVPAGIRPVRVLGNEADINGQQIVTRLAQVYSEQERYVAVQVEIPATEEASKLTLATVGVTYANMKTHKSDKLSGAAKVRFSSDGKQVKDSVNRSALADVVSLVSSENNKLATRYLDLGNLEACRQVLRDNVTYLNANATNLPADKDRLTALATQNFVQLKDLEGVVSNKDERANRSRKNQRGYQSLVDQQQRGGTKLPVKGGK
;
A
#
# COMPACT_ATOMS: atom_id res chain seq x y z
N HIS A 1 -4.91 -4.29 13.64
CA HIS A 1 -4.67 -4.73 15.02
C HIS A 1 -4.48 -3.53 15.92
N ARG A 2 -5.46 -3.21 16.76
CA ARG A 2 -5.33 -2.21 17.83
C ARG A 2 -5.14 -2.93 19.17
N PHE A 3 -4.27 -2.41 20.01
CA PHE A 3 -4.02 -2.94 21.36
C PHE A 3 -5.00 -2.27 22.32
N ILE A 4 -5.60 -3.07 23.22
CA ILE A 4 -6.64 -2.62 24.16
C ILE A 4 -6.06 -2.65 25.57
N GLU A 5 -6.10 -1.52 26.29
CA GLU A 5 -5.61 -1.43 27.67
C GLU A 5 -6.74 -1.52 28.71
N LYS A 6 -8.00 -1.25 28.33
CA LYS A 6 -9.16 -1.31 29.24
C LYS A 6 -10.34 -2.08 28.65
N ALA A 7 -11.02 -2.87 29.46
CA ALA A 7 -12.19 -3.67 29.05
C ALA A 7 -13.35 -2.82 28.46
N SER A 8 -13.47 -1.55 28.85
CA SER A 8 -14.44 -0.60 28.28
C SER A 8 -14.14 -0.20 26.84
N GLU A 9 -12.86 -0.15 26.44
CA GLU A 9 -12.45 0.12 25.05
C GLU A 9 -12.81 -1.04 24.12
N LEU A 10 -12.94 -2.25 24.68
CA LEU A 10 -13.35 -3.44 23.95
C LEU A 10 -14.80 -3.29 23.45
N ALA A 11 -15.73 -2.81 24.29
CA ALA A 11 -17.13 -2.65 23.91
C ALA A 11 -17.34 -1.61 22.79
N ASP A 12 -16.59 -0.51 22.83
CA ASP A 12 -16.63 0.51 21.79
C ASP A 12 -16.03 0.00 20.47
N ILE A 13 -14.88 -0.71 20.52
CA ILE A 13 -14.29 -1.36 19.35
C ILE A 13 -15.23 -2.41 18.75
N PHE A 14 -15.87 -3.23 19.58
CA PHE A 14 -16.83 -4.23 19.09
C PHE A 14 -18.04 -3.58 18.41
N ARG A 15 -18.52 -2.44 18.91
CA ARG A 15 -19.63 -1.71 18.30
C ARG A 15 -19.24 -1.06 16.98
N ASP A 16 -18.04 -0.47 16.92
CA ASP A 16 -17.50 0.09 15.68
C ASP A 16 -17.25 -1.01 14.64
N GLU A 17 -16.67 -2.15 15.05
CA GLU A 17 -16.48 -3.33 14.18
C GLU A 17 -17.84 -3.91 13.73
N PHE A 18 -18.89 -3.88 14.56
CA PHE A 18 -20.21 -4.37 14.18
C PHE A 18 -20.90 -3.45 13.16
N ASN A 19 -20.79 -2.13 13.35
CA ASN A 19 -21.27 -1.16 12.36
C ASN A 19 -20.49 -1.26 11.05
N ASP A 20 -19.18 -1.48 11.13
CA ASP A 20 -18.34 -1.73 9.96
C ASP A 20 -18.80 -3.00 9.22
N VAL A 21 -19.05 -4.12 9.91
CA VAL A 21 -19.53 -5.37 9.28
C VAL A 21 -20.85 -5.15 8.52
N LEU A 22 -21.77 -4.34 9.05
CA LEU A 22 -23.04 -4.00 8.38
C LEU A 22 -22.85 -3.10 7.15
N SER A 23 -21.70 -2.44 7.03
CA SER A 23 -21.35 -1.62 5.87
C SER A 23 -20.65 -2.39 4.76
N VAL A 24 -20.36 -3.69 4.92
CA VAL A 24 -19.70 -4.50 3.88
C VAL A 24 -20.61 -4.61 2.65
N VAL A 25 -20.10 -4.18 1.49
CA VAL A 25 -20.84 -4.20 0.21
C VAL A 25 -20.40 -5.32 -0.73
N ALA A 26 -19.15 -5.77 -0.58
CA ALA A 26 -18.59 -6.87 -1.36
C ALA A 26 -17.62 -7.71 -0.54
N GLN A 27 -17.62 -9.03 -0.75
CA GLN A 27 -16.72 -10.00 -0.13
C GLN A 27 -16.13 -10.94 -1.17
N GLU A 28 -15.08 -11.67 -0.80
CA GLU A 28 -14.45 -12.72 -1.63
C GLU A 28 -14.10 -12.19 -3.03
N ILE A 29 -13.40 -11.06 -3.06
CA ILE A 29 -13.14 -10.33 -4.29
C ILE A 29 -11.92 -10.93 -4.97
N ASP A 30 -12.15 -11.73 -6.00
CA ASP A 30 -11.12 -12.30 -6.85
C ASP A 30 -10.84 -11.37 -8.04
N ILE A 31 -9.58 -10.99 -8.21
CA ILE A 31 -9.13 -10.09 -9.26
C ILE A 31 -8.15 -10.84 -10.16
N TYR A 32 -8.49 -10.90 -11.44
CA TYR A 32 -7.71 -11.52 -12.51
C TYR A 32 -7.22 -10.42 -13.44
N ILE A 33 -5.91 -10.35 -13.66
CA ILE A 33 -5.30 -9.33 -14.52
C ILE A 33 -4.48 -10.05 -15.58
N ASP A 34 -4.90 -9.94 -16.83
CA ASP A 34 -4.18 -10.47 -17.98
C ASP A 34 -3.33 -9.36 -18.60
N VAL A 35 -2.02 -9.57 -18.63
CA VAL A 35 -1.04 -8.65 -19.21
C VAL A 35 -0.68 -9.14 -20.61
N PRO A 36 -0.89 -8.36 -21.69
CA PRO A 36 -0.61 -8.80 -23.05
C PRO A 36 0.86 -9.23 -23.25
N ALA A 37 1.08 -10.15 -24.20
CA ALA A 37 2.42 -10.59 -24.56
C ALA A 37 3.32 -9.41 -24.94
N GLY A 38 4.60 -9.47 -24.53
CA GLY A 38 5.58 -8.40 -24.72
C GLY A 38 5.62 -7.37 -23.61
N ILE A 39 4.63 -7.33 -22.71
CA ILE A 39 4.65 -6.52 -21.49
C ILE A 39 4.98 -7.45 -20.31
N ARG A 40 6.00 -7.11 -19.51
CA ARG A 40 6.42 -7.97 -18.41
C ARG A 40 5.78 -7.52 -17.09
N PRO A 41 4.92 -8.33 -16.45
CA PRO A 41 4.51 -8.05 -15.07
C PRO A 41 5.72 -8.21 -14.15
N VAL A 42 6.00 -7.20 -13.32
CA VAL A 42 7.16 -7.17 -12.44
C VAL A 42 6.77 -7.61 -11.03
N ARG A 43 5.75 -6.96 -10.46
CA ARG A 43 5.26 -7.23 -9.10
C ARG A 43 3.92 -6.56 -8.85
N VAL A 44 3.22 -7.04 -7.82
CA VAL A 44 2.07 -6.36 -7.21
C VAL A 44 2.52 -5.75 -5.89
N LEU A 45 2.19 -4.48 -5.66
CA LEU A 45 2.55 -3.77 -4.43
C LEU A 45 1.43 -3.89 -3.40
N GLY A 46 1.81 -4.17 -2.15
CA GLY A 46 0.92 -4.16 -0.97
C GLY A 46 -0.08 -5.29 -0.85
N ASN A 47 -0.40 -6.01 -1.93
CA ASN A 47 -1.22 -7.23 -1.89
C ASN A 47 -0.38 -8.46 -2.18
N GLU A 48 -0.75 -9.57 -1.53
CA GLU A 48 -0.31 -10.89 -1.97
C GLU A 48 -0.97 -11.21 -3.32
N ALA A 49 -0.14 -11.61 -4.28
CA ALA A 49 -0.58 -11.94 -5.62
C ALA A 49 0.32 -12.99 -6.23
N ASP A 50 -0.27 -13.87 -7.04
CA ASP A 50 0.44 -14.83 -7.85
C ASP A 50 0.62 -14.27 -9.25
N ILE A 51 1.87 -14.26 -9.75
CA ILE A 51 2.20 -13.89 -11.12
C ILE A 51 2.67 -15.13 -11.85
N ASN A 52 1.83 -15.64 -12.75
CA ASN A 52 2.08 -16.83 -13.57
C ASN A 52 2.22 -16.43 -15.03
N GLY A 53 3.44 -16.10 -15.44
CA GLY A 53 3.71 -15.54 -16.76
C GLY A 53 2.99 -14.22 -16.95
N GLN A 54 1.95 -14.23 -17.77
CA GLN A 54 1.16 -13.05 -18.14
C GLN A 54 -0.12 -12.86 -17.32
N GLN A 55 -0.41 -13.79 -16.40
CA GLN A 55 -1.59 -13.73 -15.56
C GLN A 55 -1.22 -13.36 -14.13
N ILE A 56 -1.93 -12.39 -13.58
CA ILE A 56 -1.81 -12.00 -12.18
C ILE A 56 -3.14 -12.31 -11.51
N VAL A 57 -3.08 -13.01 -10.38
CA VAL A 57 -4.25 -13.29 -9.54
C VAL A 57 -4.00 -12.69 -8.16
N THR A 58 -4.95 -11.88 -7.70
CA THR A 58 -4.91 -11.29 -6.36
C THR A 58 -6.31 -11.31 -5.77
N ARG A 59 -6.40 -11.33 -4.44
CA ARG A 59 -7.68 -11.34 -3.72
C ARG A 59 -7.75 -10.20 -2.74
N LEU A 60 -8.92 -9.58 -2.65
CA LEU A 60 -9.28 -8.69 -1.54
C LEU A 60 -10.36 -9.37 -0.70
N ALA A 61 -10.21 -9.35 0.62
CA ALA A 61 -11.15 -10.03 1.50
C ALA A 61 -12.55 -9.39 1.45
N GLN A 62 -12.61 -8.05 1.60
CA GLN A 62 -13.87 -7.32 1.62
C GLN A 62 -13.70 -5.83 1.30
N VAL A 63 -14.78 -5.22 0.81
CA VAL A 63 -14.94 -3.78 0.60
C VAL A 63 -16.14 -3.30 1.40
N TYR A 64 -15.93 -2.23 2.15
CA TYR A 64 -16.96 -1.55 2.93
C TYR A 64 -17.57 -0.40 2.12
N SER A 65 -18.78 0.00 2.48
CA SER A 65 -19.44 1.18 1.94
C SER A 65 -18.54 2.40 2.13
N GLU A 66 -18.51 3.28 1.13
CA GLU A 66 -17.70 4.51 1.11
C GLU A 66 -16.17 4.29 1.08
N GLN A 67 -15.69 3.03 1.07
CA GLN A 67 -14.28 2.74 0.87
C GLN A 67 -13.98 2.38 -0.57
N GLU A 68 -12.92 2.98 -1.11
CA GLU A 68 -12.32 2.55 -2.38
C GLU A 68 -11.05 1.76 -2.08
N ARG A 69 -10.95 0.54 -2.63
CA ARG A 69 -9.74 -0.29 -2.62
C ARG A 69 -9.10 -0.27 -4.00
N TYR A 70 -7.78 -0.42 -4.07
CA TYR A 70 -7.05 -0.49 -5.32
C TYR A 70 -5.95 -1.55 -5.28
N VAL A 71 -5.53 -2.03 -6.45
CA VAL A 71 -4.36 -2.89 -6.62
C VAL A 71 -3.36 -2.16 -7.49
N ALA A 72 -2.11 -2.04 -7.03
CA ALA A 72 -1.04 -1.42 -7.79
C ALA A 72 -0.13 -2.50 -8.40
N VAL A 73 -0.07 -2.53 -9.74
CA VAL A 73 0.74 -3.47 -10.51
C VAL A 73 1.86 -2.71 -11.21
N GLN A 74 3.10 -3.17 -11.02
CA GLN A 74 4.23 -2.68 -11.78
C GLN A 74 4.44 -3.56 -13.01
N VAL A 75 4.52 -2.92 -14.17
CA VAL A 75 4.81 -3.57 -15.46
C VAL A 75 5.99 -2.90 -16.13
N GLU A 76 6.73 -3.67 -16.92
CA GLU A 76 7.71 -3.17 -17.89
C GLU A 76 7.12 -3.30 -19.29
N ILE A 77 7.18 -2.20 -20.04
CA ILE A 77 6.66 -2.11 -21.40
C ILE A 77 7.82 -1.93 -22.37
N PRO A 78 7.73 -2.48 -23.60
CA PRO A 78 8.76 -2.28 -24.60
C PRO A 78 8.74 -0.84 -25.12
N ALA A 79 9.88 -0.37 -25.62
CA ALA A 79 9.93 0.87 -26.38
C ALA A 79 8.97 0.75 -27.58
N THR A 80 8.02 1.67 -27.68
CA THR A 80 6.96 1.64 -28.68
C THR A 80 6.91 2.99 -29.39
N GLU A 81 6.53 2.99 -30.67
CA GLU A 81 6.46 4.19 -31.49
C GLU A 81 5.54 5.26 -30.91
N GLU A 82 5.84 6.52 -31.22
CA GLU A 82 5.03 7.67 -30.81
C GLU A 82 3.57 7.53 -31.25
N ALA A 83 2.66 8.08 -30.44
CA ALA A 83 1.21 8.12 -30.68
C ALA A 83 0.50 6.76 -30.75
N SER A 84 1.26 5.65 -30.71
CA SER A 84 0.69 4.30 -30.57
C SER A 84 -0.12 4.18 -29.28
N LYS A 85 -1.15 3.33 -29.31
CA LYS A 85 -1.97 3.00 -28.15
C LYS A 85 -1.72 1.55 -27.79
N LEU A 86 -1.52 1.28 -26.51
CA LEU A 86 -1.28 -0.06 -26.00
C LEU A 86 -2.21 -0.34 -24.83
N THR A 87 -2.88 -1.48 -24.86
CA THR A 87 -3.55 -2.03 -23.68
C THR A 87 -2.48 -2.66 -22.81
N LEU A 88 -2.34 -2.18 -21.57
CA LEU A 88 -1.36 -2.70 -20.62
C LEU A 88 -1.87 -3.96 -19.91
N ALA A 89 -3.17 -4.00 -19.63
CA ALA A 89 -3.80 -5.12 -18.98
C ALA A 89 -5.32 -5.08 -19.19
N THR A 90 -5.94 -6.26 -19.22
CA THR A 90 -7.38 -6.42 -18.99
C THR A 90 -7.60 -6.97 -17.59
N VAL A 91 -8.65 -6.50 -16.94
CA VAL A 91 -8.97 -6.84 -15.54
C VAL A 91 -10.35 -7.45 -15.50
N GLY A 92 -10.48 -8.61 -14.85
CA GLY A 92 -11.73 -9.21 -14.44
C GLY A 92 -11.81 -9.23 -12.92
N VAL A 93 -12.98 -8.90 -12.36
CA VAL A 93 -13.26 -9.00 -10.93
C VAL A 93 -14.49 -9.87 -10.76
N THR A 94 -14.42 -10.83 -9.83
CA THR A 94 -15.58 -11.58 -9.36
C THR A 94 -15.71 -11.36 -7.86
N TYR A 95 -16.91 -11.15 -7.36
CA TYR A 95 -17.13 -10.91 -5.93
C TYR A 95 -18.51 -11.39 -5.48
N ALA A 96 -18.65 -11.67 -4.19
CA ALA A 96 -19.94 -11.86 -3.55
C ALA A 96 -20.57 -10.49 -3.25
N ASN A 97 -21.72 -10.21 -3.86
CA ASN A 97 -22.46 -8.97 -3.65
C ASN A 97 -23.36 -9.10 -2.42
N MET A 98 -23.11 -8.29 -1.40
CA MET A 98 -23.83 -8.38 -0.12
C MET A 98 -25.26 -7.85 -0.18
N LYS A 99 -25.60 -7.05 -1.20
CA LYS A 99 -26.97 -6.54 -1.40
C LYS A 99 -27.87 -7.56 -2.10
N THR A 100 -27.33 -8.28 -3.09
CA THR A 100 -28.10 -9.23 -3.91
C THR A 100 -27.94 -10.68 -3.46
N HIS A 101 -26.94 -10.96 -2.60
CA HIS A 101 -26.53 -12.30 -2.18
C HIS A 101 -26.17 -13.22 -3.35
N LYS A 102 -25.59 -12.65 -4.42
CA LYS A 102 -25.13 -13.37 -5.62
C LYS A 102 -23.68 -13.06 -5.92
N SER A 103 -23.06 -13.92 -6.72
CA SER A 103 -21.77 -13.61 -7.32
C SER A 103 -21.97 -12.68 -8.52
N ASP A 104 -21.31 -11.52 -8.49
CA ASP A 104 -21.30 -10.54 -9.57
C ASP A 104 -19.90 -10.42 -10.19
N LYS A 105 -19.86 -9.86 -11.39
CA LYS A 105 -18.62 -9.68 -12.16
C LYS A 105 -18.48 -8.26 -12.68
N LEU A 106 -17.25 -7.75 -12.68
CA LEU A 106 -16.86 -6.51 -13.33
C LEU A 106 -15.67 -6.76 -14.24
N SER A 107 -15.49 -5.88 -15.22
CA SER A 107 -14.32 -5.91 -16.09
C SER A 107 -13.85 -4.51 -16.44
N GLY A 108 -12.57 -4.40 -16.77
CA GLY A 108 -11.93 -3.13 -17.13
C GLY A 108 -10.64 -3.37 -17.91
N ALA A 109 -10.00 -2.29 -18.34
CA ALA A 109 -8.70 -2.35 -18.99
C ALA A 109 -7.87 -1.09 -18.70
N ALA A 110 -6.57 -1.27 -18.51
CA ALA A 110 -5.61 -0.18 -18.44
C ALA A 110 -5.01 0.04 -19.83
N LYS A 111 -5.00 1.29 -20.30
CA LYS A 111 -4.50 1.66 -21.63
C LYS A 111 -3.57 2.86 -21.52
N VAL A 112 -2.57 2.91 -22.40
CA VAL A 112 -1.64 4.04 -22.52
C VAL A 112 -1.55 4.50 -23.97
N ARG A 113 -1.09 5.74 -24.14
CA ARG A 113 -0.69 6.31 -25.42
C ARG A 113 0.73 6.84 -25.30
N PHE A 114 1.59 6.50 -26.25
CA PHE A 114 2.99 6.93 -26.25
C PHE A 114 3.14 8.35 -26.80
N SER A 115 4.15 9.06 -26.29
CA SER A 115 4.54 10.39 -26.75
C SER A 115 6.05 10.54 -26.64
N SER A 116 6.68 11.15 -27.64
CA SER A 116 8.09 11.54 -27.60
C SER A 116 8.31 12.85 -26.85
N ASP A 117 7.25 13.63 -26.61
CA ASP A 117 7.30 14.86 -25.81
C ASP A 117 7.41 14.51 -24.31
N GLY A 118 8.63 14.61 -23.79
CA GLY A 118 8.92 14.36 -22.38
C GLY A 118 8.16 15.26 -21.41
N LYS A 119 7.71 16.45 -21.82
CA LYS A 119 6.84 17.30 -20.99
C LYS A 119 5.44 16.71 -20.92
N GLN A 120 4.86 16.33 -22.06
CA GLN A 120 3.55 15.68 -22.11
C GLN A 120 3.52 14.38 -21.28
N VAL A 121 4.58 13.58 -21.33
CA VAL A 121 4.71 12.36 -20.51
C VAL A 121 4.70 12.71 -19.01
N LYS A 122 5.51 13.68 -18.58
CA LYS A 122 5.56 14.12 -17.17
C LYS A 122 4.22 14.70 -16.69
N ASP A 123 3.54 15.47 -17.54
CA ASP A 123 2.26 16.08 -17.20
C ASP A 123 1.10 15.05 -17.18
N SER A 124 1.26 13.91 -17.86
CA SER A 124 0.26 12.82 -17.88
C SER A 124 0.24 11.94 -16.63
N VAL A 125 1.19 12.13 -15.70
CA VAL A 125 1.29 11.34 -14.48
C VAL A 125 0.04 11.54 -13.61
N ASN A 126 -0.66 10.43 -13.31
CA ASN A 126 -1.69 10.45 -12.29
C ASN A 126 -1.04 10.56 -10.90
N ARG A 127 -1.03 11.79 -10.37
CA ARG A 127 -0.36 12.12 -9.11
C ARG A 127 -0.95 11.38 -7.90
N SER A 128 -2.25 11.15 -7.87
CA SER A 128 -2.92 10.40 -6.80
C SER A 128 -2.47 8.93 -6.79
N ALA A 129 -2.50 8.28 -7.96
CA ALA A 129 -1.99 6.92 -8.10
C ALA A 129 -0.49 6.83 -7.79
N LEU A 130 0.31 7.83 -8.16
CA LEU A 130 1.73 7.88 -7.80
C LEU A 130 1.93 8.00 -6.28
N ALA A 131 1.16 8.84 -5.59
CA ALA A 131 1.24 8.97 -4.13
C ALA A 131 0.87 7.67 -3.39
N ASP A 132 -0.10 6.92 -3.93
CA ASP A 132 -0.45 5.58 -3.45
C ASP A 132 0.72 4.60 -3.64
N VAL A 133 1.34 4.57 -4.83
CA VAL A 133 2.53 3.74 -5.10
C VAL A 133 3.69 4.11 -4.18
N VAL A 134 3.96 5.40 -3.96
CA VAL A 134 5.00 5.87 -3.02
C VAL A 134 4.72 5.35 -1.60
N SER A 135 3.47 5.40 -1.15
CA SER A 135 3.06 4.88 0.16
C SER A 135 3.31 3.37 0.26
N LEU A 136 2.96 2.61 -0.79
CA LEU A 136 3.17 1.17 -0.83
C LEU A 136 4.64 0.76 -0.85
N VAL A 137 5.47 1.44 -1.66
CA VAL A 137 6.93 1.21 -1.67
C VAL A 137 7.52 1.49 -0.28
N SER A 138 7.05 2.55 0.40
CA SER A 138 7.46 2.81 1.78
C SER A 138 7.03 1.71 2.76
N SER A 139 5.84 1.12 2.60
CA SER A 139 5.41 -0.03 3.41
C SER A 139 6.31 -1.25 3.19
N GLU A 140 6.69 -1.54 1.93
CA GLU A 140 7.63 -2.64 1.61
C GLU A 140 9.01 -2.42 2.23
N ASN A 141 9.55 -1.20 2.11
CA ASN A 141 10.82 -0.83 2.75
C ASN A 141 10.73 -0.98 4.27
N ASN A 142 9.60 -0.62 4.88
CA ASN A 142 9.36 -0.87 6.29
C ASN A 142 9.39 -2.37 6.61
N LYS A 143 8.69 -3.20 5.86
CA LYS A 143 8.72 -4.66 6.06
C LYS A 143 10.15 -5.20 5.94
N LEU A 144 10.93 -4.70 5.00
CA LEU A 144 12.35 -5.05 4.86
C LEU A 144 13.17 -4.61 6.09
N ALA A 145 12.97 -3.39 6.59
CA ALA A 145 13.62 -2.92 7.82
C ALA A 145 13.25 -3.80 9.04
N THR A 146 12.00 -4.24 9.15
CA THR A 146 11.57 -5.19 10.19
C THR A 146 12.32 -6.51 10.07
N ARG A 147 12.44 -7.06 8.84
CA ARG A 147 13.18 -8.31 8.63
C ARG A 147 14.64 -8.18 9.03
N TYR A 148 15.30 -7.08 8.69
CA TYR A 148 16.68 -6.83 9.13
C TYR A 148 16.79 -6.73 10.65
N LEU A 149 15.84 -6.05 11.30
CA LEU A 149 15.76 -6.00 12.76
C LEU A 149 15.59 -7.39 13.39
N ASP A 150 14.71 -8.22 12.82
CA ASP A 150 14.46 -9.59 13.26
C ASP A 150 15.72 -10.47 13.13
N LEU A 151 16.45 -10.32 12.02
CA LEU A 151 17.73 -10.99 11.79
C LEU A 151 18.90 -10.45 12.63
N GLY A 152 18.70 -9.37 13.40
CA GLY A 152 19.75 -8.74 14.19
C GLY A 152 20.66 -7.80 13.39
N ASN A 153 20.39 -7.60 12.10
CA ASN A 153 21.12 -6.66 11.26
C ASN A 153 20.61 -5.22 11.48
N LEU A 154 21.00 -4.64 12.61
CA LEU A 154 20.58 -3.30 13.02
C LEU A 154 21.09 -2.19 12.09
N GLU A 155 22.26 -2.39 11.47
CA GLU A 155 22.81 -1.42 10.53
C GLU A 155 21.96 -1.33 9.26
N ALA A 156 21.67 -2.47 8.62
CA ALA A 156 20.80 -2.51 7.44
C ALA A 156 19.38 -2.02 7.76
N CYS A 157 18.84 -2.37 8.92
CA CYS A 157 17.54 -1.86 9.38
C CYS A 157 17.51 -0.32 9.40
N ARG A 158 18.50 0.30 10.06
CA ARG A 158 18.61 1.77 10.13
C ARG A 158 18.82 2.39 8.77
N GLN A 159 19.62 1.76 7.92
CA GLN A 159 19.88 2.27 6.57
C GLN A 159 18.60 2.32 5.74
N VAL A 160 17.82 1.22 5.72
CA VAL A 160 16.53 1.19 5.02
C VAL A 160 15.58 2.25 5.57
N LEU A 161 15.50 2.46 6.89
CA LEU A 161 14.66 3.50 7.48
C LEU A 161 15.10 4.91 7.05
N ARG A 162 16.41 5.21 7.04
CA ARG A 162 16.94 6.50 6.56
C ARG A 162 16.61 6.74 5.09
N ASP A 163 16.84 5.74 4.25
CA ASP A 163 16.58 5.84 2.81
C ASP A 163 15.09 6.04 2.56
N ASN A 164 14.24 5.37 3.34
CA ASN A 164 12.79 5.52 3.24
C ASN A 164 12.32 6.92 3.67
N VAL A 165 12.91 7.52 4.71
CA VAL A 165 12.65 8.92 5.11
C VAL A 165 13.01 9.88 3.97
N THR A 166 14.19 9.71 3.37
CA THR A 166 14.64 10.54 2.23
C THR A 166 13.69 10.40 1.03
N TYR A 167 13.33 9.15 0.69
CA TYR A 167 12.40 8.84 -0.39
C TYR A 167 11.03 9.50 -0.19
N LEU A 168 10.46 9.38 1.01
CA LEU A 168 9.15 9.94 1.34
C LEU A 168 9.17 11.47 1.30
N ASN A 169 10.20 12.11 1.88
CA ASN A 169 10.32 13.56 1.89
C ASN A 169 10.47 14.13 0.47
N ALA A 170 11.28 13.50 -0.37
CA ALA A 170 11.44 13.92 -1.77
C ALA A 170 10.11 13.83 -2.54
N ASN A 171 9.34 12.74 -2.35
CA ASN A 171 8.04 12.59 -2.99
C ASN A 171 6.99 13.54 -2.42
N ALA A 172 7.01 13.84 -1.11
CA ALA A 172 6.13 14.82 -0.49
C ALA A 172 6.33 16.23 -1.07
N THR A 173 7.55 16.59 -1.46
CA THR A 173 7.82 17.84 -2.19
C THR A 173 7.22 17.82 -3.60
N ASN A 174 7.27 16.68 -4.29
CA ASN A 174 6.79 16.54 -5.67
C ASN A 174 5.26 16.31 -5.79
N LEU A 175 4.62 15.93 -4.69
CA LEU A 175 3.19 15.57 -4.60
C LEU A 175 2.50 16.41 -3.52
N PRO A 176 2.33 17.73 -3.73
CA PRO A 176 1.86 18.65 -2.69
C PRO A 176 0.46 18.32 -2.14
N ALA A 177 -0.42 17.74 -2.96
CA ALA A 177 -1.76 17.32 -2.54
C ALA A 177 -1.74 16.18 -1.49
N ASP A 178 -0.67 15.39 -1.47
CA ASP A 178 -0.47 14.26 -0.57
C ASP A 178 0.66 14.50 0.45
N LYS A 179 1.17 15.73 0.51
CA LYS A 179 2.34 16.09 1.32
C LYS A 179 2.16 15.67 2.78
N ASP A 180 1.01 15.94 3.38
CA ASP A 180 0.76 15.64 4.79
C ASP A 180 0.78 14.14 5.05
N ARG A 181 0.15 13.35 4.16
CA ARG A 181 0.18 11.88 4.21
C ARG A 181 1.61 11.38 4.14
N LEU A 182 2.36 11.78 3.11
CA LEU A 182 3.73 11.31 2.88
C LEU A 182 4.71 11.79 3.96
N THR A 183 4.55 13.02 4.49
CA THR A 183 5.35 13.55 5.60
C THR A 183 5.05 12.82 6.91
N ALA A 184 3.79 12.43 7.15
CA ALA A 184 3.44 11.60 8.29
C ALA A 184 4.13 10.22 8.18
N LEU A 185 4.15 9.61 6.99
CA LEU A 185 4.91 8.37 6.75
C LEU A 185 6.41 8.59 7.06
N ALA A 186 7.00 9.68 6.58
CA ALA A 186 8.42 10.00 6.80
C ALA A 186 8.73 10.18 8.29
N THR A 187 7.89 10.93 9.00
CA THR A 187 8.02 11.18 10.44
C THR A 187 8.01 9.87 11.23
N GLN A 188 7.13 8.94 10.89
CA GLN A 188 7.08 7.63 11.56
C GLN A 188 8.37 6.83 11.36
N ASN A 189 8.91 6.79 10.13
CA ASN A 189 10.18 6.11 9.85
C ASN A 189 11.34 6.79 10.60
N PHE A 190 11.33 8.11 10.71
CA PHE A 190 12.32 8.88 11.46
C PHE A 190 12.25 8.61 12.98
N VAL A 191 11.04 8.59 13.57
CA VAL A 191 10.85 8.23 14.98
C VAL A 191 11.36 6.82 15.23
N GLN A 192 11.06 5.87 14.33
CA GLN A 192 11.56 4.50 14.47
C GLN A 192 13.09 4.43 14.41
N LEU A 193 13.71 5.18 13.50
CA LEU A 193 15.15 5.29 13.41
C LEU A 193 15.75 5.83 14.72
N LYS A 194 15.10 6.84 15.32
CA LYS A 194 15.48 7.43 16.61
C LYS A 194 15.34 6.47 17.78
N ASP A 195 14.24 5.72 17.86
CA ASP A 195 14.03 4.69 18.88
C ASP A 195 15.11 3.60 18.86
N LEU A 196 15.70 3.36 17.68
CA LEU A 196 16.78 2.40 17.48
C LEU A 196 18.18 3.01 17.70
N GLU A 197 18.33 4.28 18.08
CA GLU A 197 19.64 4.86 18.39
C GLU A 197 20.25 4.21 19.65
N GLY A 198 21.52 3.80 19.54
CA GLY A 198 22.23 3.12 20.62
C GLY A 198 21.73 1.69 20.93
N VAL A 199 20.78 1.15 20.16
CA VAL A 199 20.39 -0.27 20.26
C VAL A 199 21.47 -1.13 19.62
N VAL A 200 21.96 -2.16 20.31
CA VAL A 200 23.02 -3.05 19.78
C VAL A 200 22.57 -4.50 19.63
N SER A 201 21.36 -4.81 20.07
CA SER A 201 20.77 -6.15 19.98
C SER A 201 19.29 -6.08 19.63
N ASN A 202 18.83 -7.02 18.81
CA ASN A 202 17.41 -7.17 18.47
C ASN A 202 16.55 -7.70 19.63
N LYS A 203 17.18 -8.07 20.75
CA LYS A 203 16.52 -8.46 22.01
C LYS A 203 16.27 -7.27 22.96
N ASP A 204 16.80 -6.08 22.64
CA ASP A 204 16.55 -4.85 23.39
C ASP A 204 15.05 -4.53 23.42
N GLU A 205 14.54 -4.06 24.56
CA GLU A 205 13.13 -3.68 24.70
C GLU A 205 12.70 -2.60 23.69
N ARG A 206 13.61 -1.71 23.32
CA ARG A 206 13.39 -0.69 22.28
C ARG A 206 13.21 -1.31 20.90
N ALA A 207 13.95 -2.37 20.58
CA ALA A 207 13.75 -3.14 19.35
C ALA A 207 12.37 -3.82 19.33
N ASN A 208 11.95 -4.40 20.45
CA ASN A 208 10.61 -4.98 20.57
C ASN A 208 9.49 -3.95 20.41
N ARG A 209 9.64 -2.77 21.02
CA ARG A 209 8.69 -1.66 20.88
C ARG A 209 8.61 -1.17 19.43
N SER A 210 9.77 -1.02 18.78
CA SER A 210 9.89 -0.63 17.37
C SER A 210 9.08 -1.56 16.45
N ARG A 211 9.20 -2.89 16.62
CA ARG A 211 8.41 -3.88 15.87
C ARG A 211 6.90 -3.68 16.02
N LYS A 212 6.43 -3.48 17.26
CA LYS A 212 4.99 -3.36 17.56
C LYS A 212 4.40 -2.13 16.88
N ASN A 213 5.08 -1.00 16.97
CA ASN A 213 4.65 0.24 16.33
C ASN A 213 4.56 0.08 14.81
N GLN A 214 5.54 -0.63 14.22
CA GLN A 214 5.64 -0.80 12.79
C GLN A 214 4.52 -1.66 12.19
N ARG A 215 4.13 -2.77 12.85
CA ARG A 215 3.07 -3.67 12.35
C ARG A 215 1.71 -2.97 12.24
N GLY A 216 1.37 -2.12 13.22
CA GLY A 216 0.12 -1.36 13.18
C GLY A 216 0.06 -0.41 11.98
N TYR A 217 1.19 0.21 11.66
CA TYR A 217 1.31 1.15 10.56
C TYR A 217 1.32 0.47 9.18
N GLN A 218 2.10 -0.61 9.02
CA GLN A 218 2.08 -1.43 7.79
C GLN A 218 0.65 -1.87 7.47
N SER A 219 -0.09 -2.32 8.49
CA SER A 219 -1.49 -2.72 8.34
C SER A 219 -2.41 -1.60 7.83
N LEU A 220 -2.11 -0.32 8.10
CA LEU A 220 -2.92 0.80 7.61
C LEU A 220 -2.63 1.11 6.14
N VAL A 221 -1.35 1.07 5.76
CA VAL A 221 -0.95 1.34 4.37
C VAL A 221 -1.37 0.17 3.46
N ASP A 222 -1.20 -1.06 3.92
CA ASP A 222 -1.55 -2.27 3.18
C ASP A 222 -3.07 -2.45 3.02
N GLN A 223 -3.88 -1.75 3.81
CA GLN A 223 -5.33 -1.70 3.56
C GLN A 223 -5.66 -0.99 2.25
N GLN A 224 -4.79 -0.13 1.69
CA GLN A 224 -5.01 0.46 0.36
C GLN A 224 -6.40 1.10 0.20
N GLN A 225 -6.89 1.73 1.27
CA GLN A 225 -8.16 2.44 1.27
C GLN A 225 -7.93 3.89 0.86
N ARG A 226 -8.74 4.40 -0.07
CA ARG A 226 -8.86 5.84 -0.31
C ARG A 226 -10.06 6.37 0.48
N GLY A 227 -9.81 7.33 1.37
CA GLY A 227 -10.80 7.90 2.29
C GLY A 227 -10.94 7.12 3.60
N GLY A 228 -11.16 7.84 4.71
CA GLY A 228 -11.57 7.27 6.01
C GLY A 228 -10.52 7.21 7.13
N THR A 229 -9.23 7.00 6.85
CA THR A 229 -8.23 6.80 7.92
C THR A 229 -7.21 7.94 7.99
N LYS A 230 -7.39 8.85 8.95
CA LYS A 230 -6.28 9.69 9.42
C LYS A 230 -5.23 8.74 10.04
N LEU A 231 -3.99 8.80 9.54
CA LEU A 231 -2.87 8.12 10.20
C LEU A 231 -2.84 8.57 11.66
N PRO A 232 -2.78 7.65 12.63
CA PRO A 232 -2.69 8.04 14.03
C PRO A 232 -1.33 8.69 14.25
N VAL A 233 -1.31 10.03 14.27
CA VAL A 233 -0.18 10.77 14.83
C VAL A 233 -0.26 10.58 16.34
N LYS A 234 0.45 9.57 16.87
CA LYS A 234 0.72 9.54 18.32
C LYS A 234 1.64 10.72 18.61
N GLY A 235 1.04 11.86 18.97
CA GLY A 235 1.73 12.94 19.65
C GLY A 235 2.22 12.42 20.99
N GLY A 236 3.53 12.46 21.18
CA GLY A 236 4.13 12.21 22.49
C GLY A 236 3.60 13.23 23.49
N LYS A 237 3.03 12.73 24.57
CA LYS A 237 3.11 13.32 25.90
C LYS A 237 3.55 12.24 26.86
#